data_AF-A0A7R9SZJ5-F1
#
_entry.id   AF-A0A7R9SZJ5-F1
#
_cell.length_a   1.000
_cell.length_b   1.000
_cell.length_c   1.000
_cell.angle_alpha   90.00
_cell.angle_beta   90.00
_cell.angle_gamma   90.00
#
_symmetry.space_group_name_H-M   'P 1'
#
loop_
_entity.id
_entity.type
_entity.pdbx_description
1 polymer ?
#
loop_
_entity_poly.entity_id
_entity_poly.type
_entity_poly.pdbx_seq_one_letter_code
_entity_poly.pdbx_strand_id
1 'polypeptide(L)'
;SIDAGAVFMGMKDLTSECTHLIMDTGSKDRVVRKRTVKYVDAIARGLYVVHEDWLADCAERGSFSNEEAFELKDGTGTGSDGASHSFADGPRRARVCRETNQRRLFEGIRVRVQCCGDALPASALENILRLAGAIIEPASPKTPRRSSRRHSSAVRD
;
A
#
# COMPACT_ATOMS: atom_id res chain seq x y z
N SER A 1 -3.33 -32.58 -0.52
CA SER A 1 -2.84 -31.71 -1.60
C SER A 1 -3.99 -30.81 -1.97
N ILE A 2 -3.89 -29.50 -1.75
CA ILE A 2 -4.97 -28.57 -2.09
C ILE A 2 -4.89 -28.34 -3.60
N ASP A 3 -5.73 -29.04 -4.37
CA ASP A 3 -5.89 -28.80 -5.81
C ASP A 3 -7.17 -28.01 -6.04
N ALA A 4 -7.22 -26.80 -5.49
CA ALA A 4 -8.36 -25.89 -5.58
C ALA A 4 -8.20 -24.87 -6.72
N GLY A 5 -7.26 -25.09 -7.66
CA GLY A 5 -7.00 -24.17 -8.78
C GLY A 5 -6.31 -22.85 -8.41
N ALA A 6 -5.80 -22.69 -7.18
CA ALA A 6 -4.99 -21.53 -6.82
C ALA A 6 -3.62 -21.56 -7.50
N VAL A 7 -3.22 -20.43 -8.07
CA VAL A 7 -1.88 -20.23 -8.64
C VAL A 7 -1.04 -19.41 -7.67
N PHE A 8 -0.02 -20.04 -7.09
CA PHE A 8 0.96 -19.33 -6.26
C PHE A 8 2.03 -18.66 -7.13
N MET A 9 2.01 -17.33 -7.19
CA MET A 9 2.97 -16.56 -8.01
C MET A 9 4.32 -16.28 -7.31
N GLY A 10 4.55 -16.86 -6.12
CA GLY A 10 5.81 -16.70 -5.40
C GLY A 10 5.95 -15.37 -4.66
N MET A 11 7.17 -15.08 -4.21
CA MET A 11 7.54 -13.83 -3.53
C MET A 11 7.69 -12.62 -4.48
N LYS A 12 7.39 -12.77 -5.77
CA LYS A 12 7.46 -11.70 -6.77
C LYS A 12 6.47 -10.57 -6.48
N ASP A 13 6.63 -9.46 -7.20
CA ASP A 13 5.73 -8.31 -7.12
C ASP A 13 4.28 -8.71 -7.44
N LEU A 14 3.33 -7.94 -6.90
CA LEU A 14 1.90 -8.16 -7.17
C LEU A 14 1.60 -7.82 -8.63
N THR A 15 0.92 -8.74 -9.33
CA THR A 15 0.44 -8.54 -10.69
C THR A 15 -1.05 -8.18 -10.68
N SER A 16 -1.62 -7.88 -11.85
CA SER A 16 -3.07 -7.69 -12.01
C SER A 16 -3.89 -8.93 -11.66
N GLU A 17 -3.30 -10.12 -11.77
CA GLU A 17 -3.98 -11.41 -11.54
C GLU A 17 -4.00 -11.80 -10.06
N CYS A 18 -3.24 -11.10 -9.20
CA CYS A 18 -3.28 -11.35 -7.77
C CYS A 18 -4.67 -11.03 -7.21
N THR A 19 -5.27 -12.00 -6.53
CA THR A 19 -6.53 -11.82 -5.78
C THR A 19 -6.31 -11.73 -4.27
N HIS A 20 -5.21 -12.31 -3.78
CA HIS A 20 -4.88 -12.42 -2.36
C HIS A 20 -3.44 -11.96 -2.10
N LEU A 21 -3.25 -11.28 -0.99
CA LEU A 21 -1.96 -11.16 -0.32
C LEU A 21 -2.04 -11.90 1.01
N ILE A 22 -1.21 -12.91 1.18
CA ILE A 22 -1.11 -13.71 2.40
C ILE A 22 0.10 -13.20 3.19
N MET A 23 -0.08 -12.91 4.48
CA MET A 23 0.99 -12.42 5.34
C MET A 23 1.01 -13.14 6.69
N ASP A 24 2.22 -13.39 7.16
CA ASP A 24 2.49 -13.64 8.58
C ASP A 24 2.68 -12.30 9.30
N THR A 25 1.92 -12.05 10.36
CA THR A 25 2.07 -10.85 11.20
C THR A 25 2.96 -11.07 12.42
N GLY A 26 3.51 -12.28 12.61
CA GLY A 26 4.27 -12.70 13.79
C GLY A 26 3.40 -12.82 15.05
N SER A 27 2.07 -12.75 14.90
CA SER A 27 1.08 -12.78 15.97
C SER A 27 -0.26 -13.30 15.44
N LYS A 28 -1.02 -13.99 16.28
CA LYS A 28 -2.36 -14.48 15.97
C LYS A 28 -3.46 -13.43 16.06
N ASP A 29 -3.15 -12.22 16.49
CA ASP A 29 -4.14 -11.12 16.56
C ASP A 29 -4.52 -10.56 15.18
N ARG A 30 -3.82 -10.97 14.11
CA ARG A 30 -4.08 -10.57 12.72
C ARG A 30 -3.97 -9.06 12.51
N VAL A 31 -3.09 -8.42 13.28
CA VAL A 31 -2.85 -6.98 13.21
C VAL A 31 -1.50 -6.68 12.56
N VAL A 32 -1.54 -5.93 11.45
CA VAL A 32 -0.35 -5.46 10.75
C VAL A 32 0.23 -4.25 11.48
N ARG A 33 1.43 -4.45 12.05
CA ARG A 33 2.18 -3.38 12.75
C ARG A 33 3.29 -2.77 11.90
N LYS A 34 3.85 -3.55 10.98
CA LYS A 34 4.88 -3.12 10.03
C LYS A 34 4.31 -3.17 8.62
N ARG A 35 4.09 -1.99 8.03
CA ARG A 35 3.56 -1.88 6.68
C ARG A 35 4.71 -2.01 5.67
N THR A 36 4.52 -2.87 4.68
CA THR A 36 5.44 -3.05 3.55
C THR A 36 4.84 -2.40 2.30
N VAL A 37 5.66 -2.18 1.26
CA VAL A 37 5.18 -1.68 -0.04
C VAL A 37 4.13 -2.63 -0.61
N LYS A 38 4.37 -3.94 -0.54
CA LYS A 38 3.45 -4.99 -1.02
C LYS A 38 2.11 -4.95 -0.29
N TYR A 39 2.12 -4.71 1.03
CA TYR A 39 0.91 -4.55 1.82
C TYR A 39 0.08 -3.34 1.37
N VAL A 40 0.72 -2.18 1.23
CA VAL A 40 0.02 -0.95 0.80
C VAL A 40 -0.48 -1.06 -0.64
N ASP A 41 0.29 -1.69 -1.54
CA ASP A 41 -0.11 -1.99 -2.91
C ASP A 41 -1.35 -2.92 -2.95
N ALA A 42 -1.36 -3.99 -2.15
CA ALA A 42 -2.52 -4.88 -2.05
C ALA A 42 -3.80 -4.16 -1.56
N ILE A 43 -3.66 -3.26 -0.57
CA ILE A 43 -4.78 -2.41 -0.12
C ILE A 43 -5.24 -1.49 -1.24
N ALA A 44 -4.32 -0.80 -1.94
CA ALA A 44 -4.67 0.12 -3.02
C ALA A 44 -5.41 -0.59 -4.18
N ARG A 45 -5.10 -1.87 -4.41
CA ARG A 45 -5.80 -2.75 -5.34
C ARG A 45 -7.12 -3.31 -4.81
N GLY A 46 -7.41 -3.20 -3.51
CA GLY A 46 -8.57 -3.83 -2.89
C GLY A 46 -8.55 -5.36 -2.94
N LEU A 47 -7.37 -5.96 -2.76
CA LEU A 47 -7.22 -7.42 -2.66
C LEU A 47 -7.70 -7.92 -1.29
N TYR A 48 -7.96 -9.23 -1.19
CA TYR A 48 -8.00 -9.87 0.13
C TYR A 48 -6.60 -9.85 0.73
N VAL A 49 -6.47 -9.24 1.92
CA VAL A 49 -5.21 -9.26 2.68
C VAL A 49 -5.43 -10.07 3.94
N VAL A 50 -4.94 -11.31 3.93
CA VAL A 50 -5.30 -12.33 4.94
C VAL A 50 -4.07 -12.86 5.67
N HIS A 51 -4.30 -13.33 6.90
CA HIS A 51 -3.29 -14.03 7.70
C HIS A 51 -2.97 -15.41 7.10
N GLU A 52 -1.75 -15.90 7.29
CA GLU A 52 -1.32 -17.23 6.83
C GLU A 52 -2.15 -18.40 7.39
N ASP A 53 -2.77 -18.21 8.56
CA ASP A 53 -3.72 -19.17 9.15
C ASP A 53 -4.86 -19.57 8.19
N TRP A 54 -5.21 -18.70 7.24
CA TRP A 54 -6.21 -19.02 6.20
C TRP A 54 -5.78 -20.23 5.37
N LEU A 55 -4.49 -20.34 5.04
CA LEU A 55 -3.96 -21.50 4.31
C LEU A 55 -4.06 -22.77 5.15
N ALA A 56 -3.82 -22.68 6.46
CA ALA A 56 -3.93 -23.81 7.36
C ALA A 56 -5.38 -24.32 7.44
N ASP A 57 -6.36 -23.41 7.59
CA ASP A 57 -7.78 -23.77 7.62
C ASP A 57 -8.26 -24.31 6.25
N CYS A 58 -7.78 -23.75 5.14
CA CYS A 58 -8.05 -24.29 3.80
C CYS A 58 -7.50 -25.71 3.64
N ALA A 59 -6.28 -25.95 4.15
CA ALA A 59 -5.64 -27.26 4.08
C ALA A 59 -6.39 -28.31 4.90
N GLU A 60 -6.84 -27.94 6.10
CA GLU A 60 -7.62 -28.81 6.99
C GLU A 60 -8.98 -29.18 6.37
N ARG A 61 -9.65 -28.21 5.72
CA ARG A 61 -10.95 -28.42 5.08
C ARG A 61 -10.88 -29.06 3.69
N GLY A 62 -9.71 -29.06 3.07
CA GLY A 62 -9.53 -29.49 1.68
C GLY A 62 -10.21 -28.59 0.65
N SER A 63 -10.55 -27.34 1.00
CA SER A 63 -11.23 -26.36 0.13
C SER A 63 -10.93 -24.94 0.61
N PHE A 64 -11.23 -23.91 -0.21
CA PHE A 64 -11.06 -22.53 0.24
C PHE A 64 -12.08 -22.15 1.31
N SER A 65 -11.55 -21.62 2.40
CA SER A 65 -12.32 -21.08 3.52
C SER A 65 -12.70 -19.63 3.30
N ASN A 66 -13.69 -19.16 4.07
CA ASN A 66 -14.07 -17.75 4.07
C ASN A 66 -12.90 -16.84 4.48
N GLU A 67 -12.40 -16.06 3.54
CA GLU A 67 -11.29 -15.15 3.67
C GLU A 67 -11.56 -14.05 4.70
N GLU A 68 -12.80 -13.58 4.83
CA GLU A 68 -13.16 -12.48 5.73
C GLU A 68 -12.83 -12.80 7.19
N ALA A 69 -12.90 -14.08 7.57
CA ALA A 69 -12.55 -14.53 8.91
C ALA A 69 -11.06 -14.34 9.22
N PHE A 70 -10.21 -14.29 8.20
CA PHE A 70 -8.75 -14.21 8.30
C PHE A 70 -8.20 -12.86 7.81
N GLU A 71 -9.06 -11.91 7.43
CA GLU A 71 -8.68 -10.61 6.92
C GLU A 71 -7.93 -9.79 7.99
N LEU A 72 -6.79 -9.22 7.60
CA LEU A 72 -5.91 -8.47 8.49
C LEU A 72 -6.49 -7.09 8.82
N LYS A 73 -6.15 -6.60 10.02
CA LYS A 73 -6.45 -5.24 10.46
C LYS A 73 -5.18 -4.39 10.53
N ASP A 74 -5.33 -3.10 10.28
CA ASP A 74 -4.26 -2.14 10.49
C ASP A 74 -4.12 -1.82 11.98
N GLY A 75 -2.92 -2.10 12.52
CA GLY A 75 -2.52 -1.57 13.82
C GLY A 75 -2.08 -0.13 13.65
N THR A 76 -2.87 0.83 14.09
CA THR A 76 -2.40 2.21 14.22
C THR A 76 -1.59 2.33 15.52
N GLY A 77 -0.27 2.26 15.45
CA GLY A 77 0.59 3.00 16.39
C GLY A 77 0.84 4.37 15.77
N THR A 78 0.59 5.50 16.41
CA THR A 78 1.12 5.90 17.71
C THR A 78 0.19 6.89 18.43
N GLY A 79 -0.22 6.61 19.66
CA GLY A 79 -0.21 7.64 20.69
C GLY A 79 1.06 7.42 21.50
N SER A 80 1.91 8.44 21.63
CA SER A 80 3.01 8.47 22.61
C SER A 80 2.53 8.30 24.06
N ASP A 81 1.21 8.26 24.24
CA ASP A 81 0.52 8.48 25.51
C ASP A 81 -0.23 7.21 25.98
N GLY A 82 0.01 6.06 25.32
CA GLY A 82 -0.56 4.76 25.76
C GLY A 82 -2.09 4.62 25.60
N ALA A 83 -2.75 5.51 24.85
CA ALA A 83 -4.19 5.48 24.63
C ALA A 83 -4.59 4.57 23.44
N SER A 84 -5.60 3.73 23.69
CA SER A 84 -6.37 2.82 22.81
C SER A 84 -5.78 2.48 21.44
N HIS A 85 -5.36 1.22 21.26
CA HIS A 85 -5.13 0.63 19.95
C HIS A 85 -6.45 0.53 19.17
N SER A 86 -6.81 1.56 18.40
CA SER A 86 -7.89 1.43 17.42
C SER A 86 -7.38 0.61 16.24
N PHE A 87 -7.91 -0.60 16.06
CA PHE A 87 -7.65 -1.36 14.84
C PHE A 87 -8.51 -0.82 13.70
N ALA A 88 -7.88 -0.37 12.63
CA ALA A 88 -8.58 0.11 11.45
C ALA A 88 -8.80 -1.05 10.47
N ASP A 89 -10.01 -1.15 9.92
CA ASP A 89 -10.35 -2.15 8.89
C ASP A 89 -9.95 -1.66 7.48
N GLY A 90 -8.74 -1.11 7.35
CA GLY A 90 -8.21 -0.55 6.10
C GLY A 90 -8.28 -1.50 4.91
N PRO A 91 -7.74 -2.74 5.03
CA PRO A 91 -7.81 -3.74 3.96
C PRO A 91 -9.25 -4.06 3.53
N ARG A 92 -10.11 -4.42 4.50
CA ARG A 92 -11.53 -4.73 4.23
C ARG A 92 -12.24 -3.58 3.53
N ARG A 93 -12.07 -2.35 4.02
CA ARG A 93 -12.70 -1.17 3.41
C ARG A 93 -12.27 -0.98 1.96
N ALA A 94 -11.00 -1.19 1.64
CA ALA A 94 -10.51 -1.05 0.28
C ALA A 94 -11.05 -2.14 -0.65
N ARG A 95 -11.12 -3.39 -0.18
CA ARG A 95 -11.73 -4.51 -0.91
C ARG A 95 -13.21 -4.27 -1.19
N VAL A 96 -14.00 -3.94 -0.15
CA VAL A 96 -15.43 -3.64 -0.30
C VAL A 96 -15.65 -2.48 -1.26
N CYS A 97 -14.82 -1.43 -1.20
CA CYS A 97 -14.87 -0.32 -2.14
C CYS A 97 -14.69 -0.79 -3.59
N ARG A 98 -13.72 -1.67 -3.87
CA ARG A 98 -13.54 -2.27 -5.20
C ARG A 98 -14.76 -3.10 -5.63
N GLU A 99 -15.23 -4.02 -4.78
CA GLU A 99 -16.32 -4.95 -5.10
C GLU A 99 -17.65 -4.24 -5.35
N THR A 100 -17.91 -3.17 -4.59
CA THR A 100 -19.13 -2.36 -4.72
C THR A 100 -18.97 -1.21 -5.71
N ASN A 101 -17.84 -1.15 -6.43
CA ASN A 101 -17.49 -0.10 -7.38
C ASN A 101 -17.69 1.33 -6.81
N GLN A 102 -17.34 1.50 -5.53
CA GLN A 102 -17.35 2.79 -4.86
C GLN A 102 -16.17 3.66 -5.31
N ARG A 103 -16.30 4.95 -5.04
CA ARG A 103 -15.27 5.93 -5.34
C ARG A 103 -13.97 5.59 -4.62
N ARG A 104 -12.86 5.54 -5.36
CA ARG A 104 -11.53 5.26 -4.79
C ARG A 104 -11.03 6.44 -3.97
N LEU A 105 -10.10 6.17 -3.04
CA LEU A 105 -9.64 7.14 -2.04
C LEU A 105 -9.16 8.48 -2.64
N PHE A 106 -8.43 8.42 -3.76
CA PHE A 106 -7.87 9.59 -4.42
C PHE A 106 -8.50 9.86 -5.78
N GLU A 107 -9.70 9.34 -6.04
CA GLU A 107 -10.35 9.48 -7.33
C GLU A 107 -10.56 10.96 -7.72
N GLY A 108 -10.04 11.33 -8.89
CA GLY A 108 -10.08 12.70 -9.41
C GLY A 108 -9.06 13.65 -8.80
N ILE A 109 -8.21 13.19 -7.87
CA ILE A 109 -7.17 14.00 -7.26
C ILE A 109 -5.91 13.94 -8.12
N ARG A 110 -5.38 15.11 -8.48
CA ARG A 110 -4.09 15.24 -9.18
C ARG A 110 -2.97 15.36 -8.17
N VAL A 111 -1.96 14.51 -8.28
CA VAL A 111 -0.84 14.45 -7.34
C VAL A 111 0.47 14.49 -8.09
N ARG A 112 1.42 15.28 -7.59
CA ARG A 112 2.83 15.20 -7.98
C ARG A 112 3.61 14.50 -6.88
N VAL A 113 4.31 13.43 -7.23
CA VAL A 113 5.15 12.71 -6.27
C VAL A 113 6.52 13.38 -6.20
N GLN A 114 6.88 13.84 -5.01
CA GLN A 114 8.22 14.32 -4.70
C GLN A 114 8.74 13.52 -3.51
N CYS A 115 9.55 12.51 -3.78
CA CYS A 115 10.16 11.70 -2.74
C CYS A 115 11.47 12.32 -2.27
N CYS A 116 11.65 12.42 -0.96
CA CYS A 116 12.95 12.62 -0.32
C CYS A 116 13.31 11.35 0.46
N GLY A 117 14.38 10.65 0.05
CA GLY A 117 14.90 9.48 0.75
C GLY A 117 14.54 8.12 0.13
N ASP A 118 14.99 7.06 0.79
CA ASP A 118 15.10 5.70 0.21
C ASP A 118 14.04 4.71 0.70
N ALA A 119 13.17 5.10 1.63
CA ALA A 119 12.22 4.18 2.27
C ALA A 119 11.14 3.62 1.32
N LEU A 120 10.77 4.38 0.29
CA LEU A 120 9.81 3.98 -0.73
C LEU A 120 10.21 4.62 -2.08
N PRO A 121 10.54 3.82 -3.11
CA PRO A 121 10.83 4.35 -4.44
C PRO A 121 9.66 5.18 -4.98
N ALA A 122 9.96 6.30 -5.63
CA ALA A 122 8.94 7.19 -6.18
C ALA A 122 7.99 6.46 -7.16
N SER A 123 8.52 5.54 -7.97
CA SER A 123 7.73 4.71 -8.89
C SER A 123 6.71 3.83 -8.16
N ALA A 124 7.10 3.24 -7.02
CA ALA A 124 6.20 2.42 -6.22
C ALA A 124 5.08 3.27 -5.59
N LEU A 125 5.42 4.45 -5.06
CA LEU A 125 4.43 5.39 -4.53
C LEU A 125 3.46 5.89 -5.61
N GLU A 126 3.98 6.28 -6.78
CA GLU A 126 3.15 6.67 -7.92
C GLU A 126 2.18 5.55 -8.31
N ASN A 127 2.66 4.30 -8.38
CA ASN A 127 1.82 3.17 -8.72
C ASN A 127 0.69 2.96 -7.70
N ILE A 128 1.01 2.98 -6.41
CA ILE A 128 0.02 2.88 -5.32
C ILE A 128 -1.03 3.99 -5.42
N LEU A 129 -0.59 5.23 -5.67
CA LEU A 129 -1.49 6.37 -5.81
C LEU A 129 -2.40 6.24 -7.04
N ARG A 130 -1.89 5.78 -8.18
CA ARG A 130 -2.70 5.48 -9.39
C ARG A 130 -3.75 4.42 -9.10
N LEU A 131 -3.36 3.33 -8.44
CA LEU A 131 -4.27 2.25 -8.06
C LEU A 131 -5.39 2.74 -7.13
N ALA A 132 -5.05 3.64 -6.21
CA ALA A 132 -6.00 4.32 -5.33
C ALA A 132 -6.82 5.45 -6.03
N GLY A 133 -6.70 5.63 -7.35
CA GLY A 133 -7.53 6.52 -8.16
C GLY A 133 -6.93 7.90 -8.48
N ALA A 134 -5.70 8.18 -8.04
CA ALA A 134 -5.06 9.46 -8.31
C ALA A 134 -4.59 9.59 -9.77
N ILE A 135 -4.51 10.84 -10.24
CA ILE A 135 -3.91 11.22 -11.51
C ILE A 135 -2.50 11.74 -11.22
N ILE A 136 -1.46 11.04 -11.69
CA ILE A 136 -0.08 11.45 -11.46
C ILE A 136 0.33 12.50 -12.48
N GLU A 137 0.70 13.68 -11.99
CA GLU A 137 1.28 14.73 -12.83
C GLU A 137 2.78 14.52 -13.06
N PRO A 138 3.27 14.86 -14.26
CA PRO A 138 4.70 14.81 -14.53
C PRO A 138 5.47 15.77 -13.62
N ALA A 139 6.75 15.46 -13.41
CA ALA A 139 7.66 16.37 -12.74
C ALA A 139 7.73 17.71 -13.49
N SER A 140 7.70 18.83 -12.75
CA SER A 140 7.95 20.13 -13.36
C SER A 140 9.35 20.14 -13.98
N PRO A 141 9.54 20.77 -15.16
CA PRO A 141 10.88 21.08 -15.64
C PRO A 141 11.66 21.75 -14.52
N LYS A 142 12.89 21.28 -14.26
CA LYS A 142 13.79 21.97 -13.32
C LYS A 142 14.00 23.37 -13.91
N THR A 143 13.37 24.40 -13.34
CA THR A 143 13.74 25.77 -13.65
C THR A 143 15.23 25.91 -13.36
N PRO A 144 16.07 26.34 -14.32
CA PRO A 144 17.49 26.55 -14.04
C PRO A 144 17.58 27.50 -12.86
N ARG A 145 18.30 27.10 -11.80
CA ARG A 145 18.54 27.95 -10.64
C ARG A 145 19.14 29.25 -11.19
N ARG A 146 18.39 30.34 -11.07
CA ARG A 146 18.84 31.68 -11.47
C ARG A 146 20.12 31.94 -10.68
N SER A 147 21.28 31.80 -11.33
CA SER A 147 22.58 32.08 -10.73
C SER A 147 22.48 33.48 -10.14
N SER A 148 22.66 33.59 -8.83
CA SER A 148 22.78 34.90 -8.18
C SER A 148 23.92 35.63 -8.87
N ARG A 149 23.56 36.67 -9.64
CA ARG A 149 24.54 37.63 -10.17
C ARG A 149 25.26 38.19 -8.95
N ARG A 150 26.52 37.78 -8.76
CA ARG A 150 27.42 38.48 -7.85
C ARG A 150 27.57 39.90 -8.40
N HIS A 151 27.02 40.88 -7.70
CA HIS A 151 27.39 42.28 -7.92
C HIS A 151 28.87 42.42 -7.53
N SER A 152 29.74 42.46 -8.53
CA SER A 152 31.09 42.99 -8.35
C SER A 152 30.97 44.51 -8.32
N SER A 153 31.15 45.10 -7.14
CA SER A 153 31.38 46.53 -6.99
C SER A 153 32.83 46.80 -7.39
N ALA A 154 33.02 47.37 -8.58
CA ALA A 154 34.28 47.99 -8.97
C ALA A 154 34.49 49.25 -8.11
N VAL A 155 35.53 49.24 -7.29
CA VAL A 155 36.09 50.43 -6.65
C VAL A 155 36.73 51.26 -7.77
N ARG A 156 36.35 52.53 -7.88
CA ARG A 156 37.05 53.53 -8.70
C ARG A 156 37.93 54.35 -7.77
N ASP A 157 39.18 54.50 -8.22
CA ASP A 157 40.25 55.47 -7.93
C ASP A 157 40.14 56.36 -6.67
#